data_AF-A0A945AFG6-F1
#
_entry.id   AF-A0A945AFG6-F1
#
_cell.length_a   1.000
_cell.length_b   1.000
_cell.length_c   1.000
_cell.angle_alpha   90.00
_cell.angle_beta   90.00
_cell.angle_gamma   90.00
#
_symmetry.space_group_name_H-M   'P 1'
#
loop_
_entity.id
_entity.type
_entity.pdbx_description
1 polymer ?
#
loop_
_entity_poly.entity_id
_entity_poly.type
_entity_poly.pdbx_seq_one_letter_code
_entity_poly.pdbx_strand_id
1 'polypeptide(L)' 'MRDEYDFSNAQRGVTAARYAEGANVVVIDPEVLDVFPDGNAINEALRALAPVIRKQGKQQNV' A
#
# COMPACT_ATOMS: atom_id res chain seq x y z
N MET A 1 15.55 5.23 -26.51
CA MET A 1 15.65 4.49 -25.23
C MET A 1 17.06 4.70 -24.70
N ARG A 2 17.25 4.82 -23.39
CA ARG A 2 18.61 4.94 -22.83
C ARG A 2 19.29 3.58 -22.85
N ASP A 3 20.60 3.57 -23.06
CA ASP A 3 21.40 2.34 -23.16
C ASP A 3 21.42 1.53 -21.85
N GLU A 4 21.16 2.18 -20.71
CA GLU A 4 21.09 1.57 -19.39
C GLU A 4 19.86 0.67 -19.17
N TYR A 5 18.86 0.71 -20.05
CA TYR A 5 17.67 -0.11 -19.89
C TYR A 5 17.74 -1.39 -20.72
N ASP A 6 17.95 -2.52 -20.05
CA ASP A 6 17.78 -3.85 -20.66
C ASP A 6 16.30 -4.29 -20.61
N PHE A 7 15.66 -4.27 -21.78
CA PHE A 7 14.29 -4.75 -21.97
C PHE A 7 14.23 -6.12 -22.65
N SER A 8 15.34 -6.87 -22.75
CA SER A 8 15.37 -8.19 -23.38
C SER A 8 14.37 -9.18 -22.78
N ASN A 9 14.06 -9.02 -21.49
CA ASN A 9 13.09 -9.83 -20.75
C ASN A 9 11.74 -9.10 -20.50
N ALA A 10 11.50 -7.97 -21.17
CA ALA A 10 10.30 -7.19 -20.94
C ALA A 10 9.05 -7.93 -21.44
N GLN A 11 8.12 -8.21 -20.53
CA GLN A 11 6.83 -8.79 -20.86
C GLN A 11 5.74 -7.71 -20.86
N ARG A 12 4.92 -7.69 -21.91
CA ARG A 12 3.81 -6.73 -22.02
C ARG A 12 2.74 -7.08 -20.99
N GLY A 13 2.34 -6.11 -20.19
CA GLY A 13 1.18 -6.23 -19.32
C GLY A 13 1.35 -7.13 -18.09
N VAL A 14 2.57 -7.32 -17.58
CA VAL A 14 2.86 -8.13 -16.37
C VAL A 14 1.93 -7.78 -15.19
N THR A 15 1.59 -6.50 -15.05
CA THR A 15 0.75 -5.99 -13.97
C THR A 15 -0.67 -5.63 -14.43
N ALA A 16 -1.03 -5.83 -15.70
CA ALA A 16 -2.30 -5.40 -16.26
C ALA A 16 -3.50 -6.11 -15.60
N ALA A 17 -3.38 -7.41 -15.33
CA ALA A 17 -4.40 -8.17 -14.61
C ALA A 17 -4.60 -7.65 -13.18
N ARG A 18 -3.51 -7.46 -12.43
CA ARG A 18 -3.54 -6.88 -11.08
C ARG A 18 -4.08 -5.46 -11.03
N TYR A 19 -3.84 -4.66 -12.08
CA TYR A 19 -4.40 -3.32 -12.18
C TYR A 19 -5.92 -3.35 -12.41
N ALA A 20 -6.41 -4.29 -13.24
CA ALA A 20 -7.83 -4.47 -13.52
C ALA A 20 -8.63 -4.99 -12.32
N GLU A 21 -7.98 -5.73 -11.40
CA GLU A 21 -8.55 -6.16 -10.11
C GLU A 21 -8.81 -4.98 -9.14
N GLY A 22 -8.35 -3.78 -9.49
CA GLY A 22 -8.39 -2.60 -8.63
C GLY A 22 -7.10 -2.48 -7.84
N ALA A 23 -6.39 -1.38 -8.04
CA ALA A 23 -5.19 -1.09 -7.28
C ALA A 23 -5.59 -0.49 -5.93
N ASN A 24 -5.30 -1.18 -4.82
CA ASN A 24 -5.46 -0.62 -3.48
C ASN A 24 -4.26 0.28 -3.14
N VAL A 25 -3.98 1.25 -4.03
CA VAL A 25 -2.87 2.19 -3.89
C VAL A 25 -3.35 3.33 -3.00
N VAL A 26 -2.82 3.37 -1.78
CA VAL A 26 -3.03 4.48 -0.85
C VAL A 26 -1.75 5.29 -0.82
N VAL A 27 -1.86 6.57 -1.19
CA VAL A 27 -0.76 7.52 -1.01
C VAL A 27 -0.66 7.83 0.48
N ILE A 28 0.49 7.56 1.06
CA ILE A 28 0.79 7.89 2.45
C ILE A 28 1.32 9.33 2.48
N ASP A 29 0.83 10.10 3.45
CA ASP A 29 1.32 11.46 3.69
C ASP A 29 2.84 11.43 3.97
N PRO A 30 3.65 12.29 3.34
CA PRO A 30 5.08 12.38 3.61
C PRO A 30 5.43 12.52 5.10
N GLU A 31 4.65 13.25 5.89
CA GLU A 31 4.92 13.43 7.33
C GLU A 31 4.77 12.10 8.11
N VAL A 32 3.97 11.17 7.61
CA VAL A 32 3.85 9.82 8.19
C VAL A 32 5.08 8.98 7.85
N LEU A 33 5.73 9.21 6.71
CA LEU A 33 6.97 8.54 6.33
C LEU A 33 8.17 8.99 7.19
N ASP A 34 8.11 10.18 7.80
CA ASP A 34 9.12 10.61 8.77
C ASP A 34 9.14 9.72 10.03
N VAL A 35 8.02 9.05 10.32
CA VAL A 35 7.85 8.15 11.48
C VAL A 35 8.06 6.69 11.09
N PHE A 36 7.73 6.30 9.85
CA PHE A 36 7.81 4.92 9.40
C PHE A 36 8.78 4.74 8.22
N PRO A 37 9.78 3.85 8.35
CA PRO A 37 10.80 3.67 7.33
C PRO A 37 10.28 3.03 6.03
N ASP A 38 9.17 2.27 6.09
CA ASP A 38 8.53 1.65 4.93
C ASP A 38 7.05 1.29 5.16
N GLY A 39 6.40 0.79 4.10
CA GLY A 39 5.02 0.33 4.14
C GLY A 39 4.78 -0.90 5.02
N ASN A 40 5.79 -1.72 5.31
CA ASN A 40 5.65 -2.87 6.21
C ASN A 40 5.48 -2.39 7.65
N ALA A 41 6.31 -1.44 8.08
CA ALA A 41 6.23 -0.82 9.41
C ALA A 41 4.88 -0.14 9.63
N ILE A 42 4.36 0.56 8.61
CA ILE A 42 3.01 1.16 8.64
C ILE A 42 1.94 0.08 8.82
N ASN A 43 1.99 -0.97 7.99
CA ASN A 43 1.00 -2.04 8.02
C ASN A 43 0.99 -2.78 9.36
N GLU A 44 2.15 -3.00 9.96
CA GLU A 44 2.27 -3.61 11.28
C GLU A 44 1.61 -2.74 12.36
N ALA A 45 1.92 -1.45 12.39
CA ALA A 45 1.32 -0.50 13.33
C ALA A 45 -0.21 -0.43 13.19
N LEU A 46 -0.72 -0.33 11.96
CA LEU A 46 -2.16 -0.30 11.69
C LEU A 46 -2.85 -1.60 12.10
N ARG A 47 -2.22 -2.76 11.91
CA ARG A 47 -2.75 -4.07 12.35
C ARG A 47 -2.84 -4.14 13.88
N ALA A 48 -1.83 -3.64 14.59
CA ALA A 48 -1.84 -3.58 16.05
C ALA A 48 -2.97 -2.67 16.56
N LEU A 49 -3.25 -1.57 15.87
CA LEU A 49 -4.30 -0.60 16.24
C LEU A 49 -5.72 -1.04 15.83
N ALA A 50 -5.86 -1.87 14.80
CA ALA A 50 -7.14 -2.28 14.23
C ALA A 50 -8.17 -2.81 15.24
N PRO A 51 -7.82 -3.60 16.28
CA PRO A 51 -8.78 -4.06 17.28
C PRO A 51 -9.41 -2.92 18.08
N VAL A 52 -8.65 -1.86 18.37
CA VAL A 52 -9.12 -0.70 19.12
C VAL A 52 -10.09 0.11 18.26
N ILE A 53 -9.70 0.42 17.02
CA ILE A 53 -10.53 1.16 16.06
C ILE A 53 -11.86 0.43 15.81
N ARG A 54 -11.82 -0.89 15.62
CA ARG A 54 -13.04 -1.70 15.37
C ARG A 54 -14.00 -1.71 16.55
N LYS A 55 -13.50 -1.61 17.79
CA LYS A 55 -14.36 -1.50 18.98
C LYS A 55 -15.08 -0.16 19.03
N GLN A 56 -14.41 0.94 18.67
CA GLN A 56 -15.01 2.27 18.60
C GLN A 56 -16.07 2.37 17.49
N GLY A 57 -15.80 1.81 16.31
CA GLY A 57 -16.78 1.80 15.20
C GLY A 57 -18.07 1.02 15.52
N LYS A 58 -18.01 0.03 16.42
CA LYS A 58 -19.22 -0.66 16.93
C LYS A 58 -20.01 0.17 17.93
N GLN A 59 -19.38 1.08 18.68
CA GLN A 59 -20.05 1.93 19.67
C GLN A 59 -20.74 3.14 19.05
N GLN A 60 -20.32 3.56 17.86
CA GLN A 60 -20.94 4.69 17.13
C GLN A 60 -22.20 4.29 16.33
N ASN A 61 -22.49 2.99 16.23
CA ASN A 61 -23.65 2.44 15.51
C ASN A 61 -24.74 1.87 16.45
N VAL A 62 -24.79 2.34 17.71
CA VAL A 62 -25.82 1.98 18.70
C VAL A 62 -26.44 3.25 19.25
#